data_AF-A0A7C6WF02-F1
#
_entry.id   AF-A0A7C6WF02-F1
#
_cell.length_a   1.000
_cell.length_b   1.000
_cell.length_c   1.000
_cell.angle_alpha   90.00
_cell.angle_beta   90.00
_cell.angle_gamma   90.00
#
_symmetry.space_group_name_H-M   'P 1'
#
loop_
_entity.id
_entity.type
_entity.pdbx_description
1 polymer ?
#
loop_
_entity_poly.entity_id
_entity_poly.type
_entity_poly.pdbx_seq_one_letter_code
_entity_poly.pdbx_strand_id
1 'polypeptide(L)'
;MILSVFDSLLLPAIVLAATGAVFGLLISLASIAFAVEIDDRVESVREMLPGYNCGACGYPGCEGFANGIVFEGAELTRCKPGKQDMRDKIKAYLEEYDRKLAENNS
;
A
#
# COMPACT_ATOMS: atom_id res chain seq x y z
N MET A 1 21.71 -0.50 -47.79
CA MET A 1 20.31 -0.85 -47.49
C MET A 1 20.18 -1.76 -46.28
N ILE A 2 20.96 -2.83 -46.16
CA ILE A 2 20.93 -3.71 -44.96
C ILE A 2 21.57 -3.03 -43.73
N LEU A 3 22.73 -2.39 -43.88
CA LEU A 3 23.41 -1.66 -42.79
C LEU A 3 22.54 -0.55 -42.17
N SER A 4 21.75 0.17 -42.98
CA SER A 4 20.83 1.21 -42.48
C SER A 4 19.64 0.68 -41.69
N VAL A 5 19.23 -0.58 -41.95
CA VAL A 5 18.16 -1.25 -41.20
C VAL A 5 18.66 -1.70 -39.84
N PHE A 6 19.90 -2.19 -39.77
CA PHE A 6 20.55 -2.53 -38.50
C PHE A 6 20.65 -1.30 -37.59
N ASP A 7 21.13 -0.15 -38.07
CA ASP A 7 21.22 1.06 -37.24
C ASP A 7 19.85 1.57 -36.77
N SER A 8 18.81 1.48 -37.62
CA SER A 8 17.46 1.93 -37.32
C SER A 8 16.70 1.06 -36.31
N LEU A 9 17.17 -0.17 -36.06
CA LEU A 9 16.53 -1.12 -35.13
C LEU A 9 17.39 -1.38 -33.89
N LEU A 10 18.69 -1.56 -34.08
CA LEU A 10 19.60 -2.05 -33.05
C LEU A 10 20.02 -0.92 -32.11
N LEU A 11 20.23 0.30 -32.63
CA LEU A 11 20.54 1.47 -31.79
C LEU A 11 19.35 1.85 -30.88
N PRO A 12 18.10 2.01 -31.36
CA PRO A 12 16.95 2.27 -30.48
C PRO A 12 16.71 1.16 -29.46
N ALA A 13 16.89 -0.10 -29.86
CA ALA A 13 16.75 -1.24 -28.94
C ALA A 13 17.77 -1.20 -27.80
N ILE A 14 19.04 -0.90 -28.10
CA ILE A 14 20.09 -0.75 -27.08
C ILE A 14 19.78 0.43 -26.16
N VAL A 15 19.36 1.57 -26.71
CA VAL A 15 19.01 2.76 -25.91
C VAL A 15 17.85 2.45 -24.96
N LEU A 16 16.81 1.78 -25.45
CA LEU A 16 15.66 1.38 -24.62
C LEU A 16 16.08 0.37 -23.53
N ALA A 17 16.89 -0.63 -23.88
CA ALA A 17 17.39 -1.62 -22.93
C ALA A 17 18.26 -0.97 -21.84
N ALA A 18 19.18 -0.08 -22.22
CA ALA A 18 20.04 0.64 -21.28
C ALA A 18 19.23 1.54 -20.35
N THR A 19 18.25 2.27 -20.90
CA THR A 19 17.38 3.16 -20.12
C THR A 19 16.52 2.36 -19.14
N GLY A 20 15.93 1.25 -19.60
CA GLY A 20 15.17 0.33 -18.75
C GLY A 20 16.03 -0.28 -17.64
N ALA A 21 17.27 -0.65 -17.94
CA ALA A 21 18.21 -1.16 -16.94
C ALA A 21 18.56 -0.10 -15.89
N VAL A 22 18.84 1.14 -16.31
CA VAL A 22 19.14 2.25 -15.39
C VAL A 22 17.94 2.53 -14.48
N PHE A 23 16.75 2.73 -15.04
CA PHE A 23 15.57 3.01 -14.22
C PHE A 23 15.15 1.82 -13.36
N GLY A 24 15.27 0.60 -13.87
CA GLY A 24 14.99 -0.61 -13.10
C GLY A 24 15.90 -0.74 -11.87
N LEU A 25 17.21 -0.49 -12.05
CA LEU A 25 18.15 -0.46 -10.94
C LEU A 25 17.82 0.65 -9.94
N LEU A 26 17.53 1.86 -10.41
CA LEU A 26 17.17 2.99 -9.54
C LEU A 26 15.90 2.70 -8.72
N ILE A 27 14.86 2.16 -9.35
CA ILE A 27 13.60 1.79 -8.67
C ILE A 27 13.85 0.66 -7.66
N SER A 28 14.64 -0.35 -8.03
CA SER A 28 14.97 -1.47 -7.12
C SER A 28 15.76 -1.01 -5.89
N LEU A 29 16.67 -0.05 -6.06
CA LEU A 29 17.39 0.53 -4.92
C LEU A 29 16.47 1.39 -4.07
N ALA A 30 15.61 2.19 -4.71
CA ALA A 30 14.62 3.00 -4.00
C ALA A 30 13.63 2.15 -3.21
N SER A 31 13.17 1.00 -3.73
CA SER A 31 12.21 0.14 -3.02
C SER A 31 12.78 -0.45 -1.73
N ILE A 32 14.09 -0.68 -1.67
CA ILE A 32 14.77 -1.16 -0.47
C ILE A 32 15.09 0.01 0.46
N ALA A 33 15.59 1.12 -0.08
CA ALA A 33 15.96 2.30 0.70
C ALA A 33 14.76 2.99 1.38
N PHE A 34 13.58 2.92 0.75
CA PHE A 34 12.33 3.48 1.26
C PHE A 34 11.35 2.40 1.70
N ALA A 35 11.84 1.20 2.05
CA ALA A 35 11.00 0.17 2.65
C ALA A 35 10.47 0.68 3.99
N VAL A 36 9.16 0.91 4.07
CA VAL A 36 8.48 1.29 5.31
C VAL A 36 8.05 0.02 6.04
N GLU A 37 8.34 -0.06 7.33
CA GLU A 37 7.85 -1.13 8.19
C GLU A 37 6.34 -1.00 8.34
N ILE A 38 5.60 -1.97 7.80
CA ILE A 38 4.13 -1.96 7.80
C ILE A 38 3.66 -2.59 9.12
N ASP A 39 2.91 -1.83 9.92
CA ASP A 39 2.19 -2.39 11.07
C ASP A 39 1.09 -3.33 10.54
N ASP A 40 1.16 -4.61 10.91
CA ASP A 40 0.23 -5.66 10.45
C ASP A 40 -1.24 -5.31 10.70
N ARG A 41 -1.53 -4.44 11.68
CA ARG A 41 -2.89 -3.95 11.93
C ARG A 41 -3.41 -3.11 10.78
N VAL A 42 -2.57 -2.29 10.16
CA VAL A 42 -2.97 -1.43 9.05
C VAL A 42 -3.43 -2.29 7.87
N GLU A 43 -2.65 -3.30 7.52
CA GLU A 43 -2.99 -4.20 6.42
C GLU A 43 -4.27 -5.00 6.73
N SER A 44 -4.36 -5.57 7.94
CA SER A 44 -5.55 -6.31 8.37
C SER A 44 -6.82 -5.44 8.34
N VAL A 45 -6.74 -4.19 8.82
CA VAL A 45 -7.87 -3.26 8.76
C VAL A 45 -8.18 -2.87 7.33
N ARG A 46 -7.17 -2.63 6.48
CA ARG A 46 -7.33 -2.29 5.05
C ARG A 46 -8.08 -3.38 4.30
N GLU A 47 -7.76 -4.65 4.54
CA GLU A 47 -8.44 -5.81 3.94
C GLU A 47 -9.92 -5.93 4.38
N MET A 48 -10.24 -5.50 5.61
CA MET A 48 -11.62 -5.46 6.08
C MET A 48 -12.43 -4.28 5.51
N LEU A 49 -11.77 -3.25 4.98
CA LEU A 49 -12.45 -2.10 4.36
C LEU A 49 -13.00 -2.45 2.97
N PRO A 50 -13.96 -1.66 2.43
CA PRO A 50 -14.61 -1.98 1.16
C PRO A 50 -13.71 -1.86 -0.09
N GLY A 51 -12.49 -1.33 0.03
CA GLY A 51 -11.55 -1.18 -1.08
C GLY A 51 -11.90 -0.12 -2.13
N TYR A 52 -12.95 0.68 -1.94
CA TYR A 52 -13.40 1.65 -2.96
C TYR A 52 -12.48 2.85 -3.16
N ASN A 53 -11.57 3.14 -2.22
CA ASN A 53 -10.62 4.25 -2.31
C ASN A 53 -11.26 5.62 -2.66
N CYS A 54 -12.50 5.86 -2.21
CA CYS A 54 -13.29 7.03 -2.61
C CYS A 54 -12.95 8.33 -1.85
N GLY A 55 -12.13 8.27 -0.80
CA GLY A 55 -11.69 9.43 -0.03
C GLY A 55 -12.76 10.11 0.84
N ALA A 56 -13.99 9.60 0.89
CA ALA A 56 -15.11 10.25 1.59
C ALA A 56 -14.95 10.32 3.12
N CYS A 57 -14.03 9.54 3.69
CA CYS A 57 -13.65 9.59 5.10
C CYS A 57 -12.64 10.71 5.43
N GLY A 58 -12.05 11.35 4.41
CA GLY A 58 -11.04 12.40 4.56
C GLY A 58 -9.59 11.91 4.50
N TYR A 59 -9.36 10.63 4.17
CA TYR A 59 -8.04 10.03 4.04
C TYR A 59 -7.76 9.59 2.59
N PRO A 60 -6.49 9.54 2.17
CA PRO A 60 -6.12 9.07 0.84
C PRO A 60 -6.28 7.54 0.75
N GLY A 61 -7.40 7.11 0.15
CA GLY A 61 -7.70 5.69 -0.04
C GLY A 61 -8.07 4.94 1.25
N CYS A 62 -8.33 3.64 1.09
CA CYS A 62 -8.65 2.73 2.20
C CYS A 62 -7.43 2.48 3.09
N GLU A 63 -6.23 2.44 2.50
CA GLU A 63 -4.98 2.27 3.26
C GLU A 63 -4.67 3.50 4.12
N GLY A 64 -4.83 4.71 3.58
CA GLY A 64 -4.70 5.93 4.38
C GLY A 64 -5.74 5.99 5.50
N PHE A 65 -6.95 5.49 5.27
CA PHE A 65 -7.96 5.42 6.33
C PHE A 65 -7.62 4.36 7.39
N ALA A 66 -7.09 3.19 6.98
CA ALA A 66 -6.63 2.17 7.91
C ALA A 66 -5.50 2.70 8.82
N ASN A 67 -4.54 3.44 8.26
CA ASN A 67 -3.53 4.16 9.03
C ASN A 67 -4.16 5.14 10.04
N GLY A 68 -5.12 5.96 9.59
CA GLY A 68 -5.84 6.87 10.49
C GLY A 68 -6.58 6.16 11.61
N ILE A 69 -7.16 4.98 11.37
CA ILE A 69 -7.81 4.18 12.41
C ILE A 69 -6.77 3.69 13.43
N VAL A 70 -5.66 3.12 12.96
CA VAL A 70 -4.66 2.47 13.81
C VAL A 70 -3.82 3.48 14.61
N PHE A 71 -3.41 4.59 14.00
CA PHE A 71 -2.46 5.53 14.59
C PHE A 71 -3.07 6.83 15.07
N GLU A 72 -4.17 7.28 14.45
CA GLU A 72 -4.80 8.58 14.76
C GLU A 72 -6.13 8.44 15.52
N GLY A 73 -6.62 7.21 15.72
CA GLY A 73 -7.90 6.96 16.39
C GLY A 73 -9.13 7.40 15.58
N ALA A 74 -9.02 7.39 14.24
CA ALA A 74 -10.11 7.79 13.37
C ALA A 74 -11.38 6.96 13.60
N GLU A 75 -12.53 7.62 13.77
CA GLU A 75 -13.79 6.91 13.93
C GLU A 75 -14.13 6.06 12.71
N LEU A 76 -14.41 4.77 12.92
CA LEU A 76 -14.80 3.84 11.86
C LEU A 76 -15.97 4.38 11.04
N THR A 77 -16.93 5.04 11.71
CA THR A 77 -18.15 5.70 11.17
C THR A 77 -17.88 6.57 9.94
N ARG A 78 -16.68 7.14 9.81
CA ARG A 78 -16.28 8.01 8.69
C ARG A 78 -16.23 7.28 7.34
N CYS A 79 -16.09 5.95 7.32
CA CYS A 79 -16.29 5.17 6.09
C CYS A 79 -17.78 5.13 5.73
N LYS A 80 -18.21 6.04 4.83
CA LYS A 80 -19.59 6.13 4.33
C LYS A 80 -20.12 4.82 3.70
N PRO A 81 -19.38 4.13 2.82
CA PRO A 81 -19.85 2.86 2.26
C PRO A 81 -19.73 1.68 3.25
N GLY A 82 -19.04 1.87 4.38
CA GLY A 82 -18.85 0.84 5.39
C GLY A 82 -20.15 0.52 6.14
N LYS A 83 -20.48 -0.77 6.19
CA LYS A 83 -21.63 -1.29 6.94
C LYS A 83 -21.28 -1.61 8.39
N GLN A 84 -22.28 -1.84 9.23
CA GLN A 84 -22.06 -2.09 10.66
C GLN A 84 -21.22 -3.35 10.91
N ASP A 85 -21.45 -4.42 10.16
CA ASP A 85 -20.69 -5.67 10.26
C ASP A 85 -19.18 -5.48 10.04
N MET A 86 -18.81 -4.62 9.09
CA MET A 86 -17.43 -4.22 8.84
C MET A 86 -16.83 -3.49 10.05
N ARG A 87 -17.59 -2.57 10.64
CA ARG A 87 -17.14 -1.79 11.81
C ARG A 87 -16.92 -2.69 13.02
N ASP A 88 -17.85 -3.62 13.24
CA ASP A 88 -17.79 -4.55 14.37
C ASP A 88 -16.59 -5.50 14.23
N LYS A 89 -16.32 -6.00 13.02
CA LYS A 89 -15.14 -6.83 12.73
C LYS A 89 -13.84 -6.10 13.01
N ILE A 90 -13.68 -4.88 12.51
CA ILE A 90 -12.46 -4.08 12.71
C ILE A 90 -12.26 -3.80 14.20
N LYS A 91 -13.34 -3.40 14.90
CA LYS A 91 -13.28 -3.12 16.34
C LYS A 91 -12.87 -4.37 17.13
N ALA A 92 -13.51 -5.51 16.87
CA ALA A 92 -13.19 -6.76 17.55
C ALA A 92 -11.74 -7.21 17.31
N TYR A 93 -11.23 -7.04 16.08
CA TYR A 93 -9.84 -7.33 15.73
C TYR A 93 -8.85 -6.47 16.53
N LEU A 94 -9.07 -5.16 16.59
CA LEU A 94 -8.18 -4.25 17.32
C LEU A 94 -8.20 -4.55 18.84
N GLU A 95 -9.38 -4.79 19.42
CA GLU A 95 -9.49 -5.19 20.83
C GLU A 95 -8.80 -6.53 21.12
N GLU A 96 -8.89 -7.50 20.21
CA GLU A 96 -8.16 -8.77 20.35
C GLU A 96 -6.65 -8.59 20.25
N TYR A 97 -6.18 -7.75 19.32
CA TYR A 97 -4.77 -7.42 19.17
C TYR A 97 -4.21 -6.80 20.45
N ASP A 98 -4.90 -5.79 21.00
CA ASP A 98 -4.48 -5.09 22.22
C ASP A 98 -4.42 -6.05 23.43
N ARG A 99 -5.36 -7.00 23.53
CA ARG A 99 -5.32 -8.05 24.57
C ARG A 99 -4.07 -8.92 24.45
N LYS A 100 -3.76 -9.42 23.25
CA LYS A 100 -2.57 -10.26 23.01
C LYS A 100 -1.28 -9.48 23.29
N LEU A 101 -1.25 -8.19 22.96
CA LEU A 101 -0.11 -7.33 23.25
C LEU A 101 0.09 -7.17 24.77
N ALA A 102 -0.99 -7.05 25.54
CA ALA A 102 -0.90 -6.97 27.00
C ALA A 102 -0.43 -8.28 27.64
N GLU A 103 -0.88 -9.44 27.13
CA GLU A 103 -0.46 -10.77 27.60
C GLU A 103 1.02 -11.04 27.34
N ASN A 104 1.53 -10.69 26.15
CA ASN A 104 2.92 -10.95 25.76
C ASN A 104 3.95 -10.04 26.46
N ASN A 105 3.49 -8.94 27.07
CA ASN A 105 4.33 -7.98 27.80
C ASN A 105 4.25 -8.15 29.32
N SER A 106 3.54 -9.17 29.82
CA SER A 106 3.48 -9.56 31.25
C SER A 106 4.42 -10.70 31.57
#